data_AF-A0A7Y2AAI8-F1
#
_entry.id   AF-A0A7Y2AAI8-F1
#
_cell.length_a   1.000
_cell.length_b   1.000
_cell.length_c   1.000
_cell.angle_alpha   90.00
_cell.angle_beta   90.00
_cell.angle_gamma   90.00
#
_symmetry.space_group_name_H-M   'P 1'
#
loop_
_entity.id
_entity.type
_entity.pdbx_description
1 polymer ?
#
loop_
_entity_poly.entity_id
_entity_poly.type
_entity_poly.pdbx_seq_one_letter_code
_entity_poly.pdbx_strand_id
1 'polypeptide(L)'
;MKNIFSIVFLLITLLTFGQQVKVNNGTEGFWTGAMIKNGNSAQLFEVDFYEEDDSTRAAFSIPDWAYYSPLISNVIKEGRVIRFDSYFGEMTLVLDSA
;
A
#
# COMPACT_ATOMS: atom_id res chain seq x y z
N MET A 1 12.75 -17.74 -49.27
CA MET A 1 13.47 -17.27 -48.07
C MET A 1 13.15 -15.83 -47.63
N LYS A 2 12.33 -15.04 -48.36
CA LYS A 2 11.96 -13.68 -47.93
C LYS A 2 10.79 -13.60 -46.92
N ASN A 3 9.95 -14.64 -46.81
CA ASN A 3 8.71 -14.58 -46.01
C ASN A 3 8.89 -15.03 -44.54
N ILE A 4 10.01 -15.68 -44.20
CA ILE A 4 10.25 -16.20 -42.84
C ILE A 4 10.68 -15.07 -41.90
N PHE A 5 11.44 -14.09 -42.41
CA PHE A 5 11.90 -12.94 -41.64
C PHE A 5 10.75 -12.07 -41.09
N SER A 6 9.69 -11.88 -41.88
CA SER A 6 8.51 -11.09 -41.46
C SER A 6 7.69 -11.76 -40.37
N ILE A 7 7.62 -13.09 -40.35
CA ILE A 7 6.86 -13.83 -39.33
C ILE A 7 7.58 -13.76 -37.98
N VAL A 8 8.91 -13.88 -37.98
CA VAL A 8 9.73 -13.75 -36.77
C VAL A 8 9.64 -12.33 -36.20
N PHE A 9 9.64 -11.31 -37.05
CA PHE A 9 9.50 -9.91 -36.61
C PHE A 9 8.12 -9.61 -36.01
N LEU A 10 7.05 -10.21 -36.56
CA LEU A 10 5.69 -10.08 -36.02
C LEU A 10 5.54 -10.80 -34.66
N LEU A 11 6.23 -11.93 -34.47
CA LEU A 11 6.18 -12.67 -33.20
C LEU A 11 6.90 -11.95 -32.06
N ILE A 12 8.02 -11.27 -32.35
CA ILE A 12 8.80 -10.51 -31.35
C ILE A 12 8.01 -9.29 -30.87
N THR A 13 7.29 -8.61 -31.76
CA THR A 13 6.45 -7.46 -31.39
C THR A 13 5.26 -7.88 -30.52
N LEU A 14 4.65 -9.04 -30.76
CA LEU A 14 3.60 -9.59 -29.88
C LEU A 14 4.09 -9.92 -28.47
N LEU A 15 5.35 -10.35 -28.30
CA LEU A 15 5.94 -10.64 -26.99
C LEU A 15 6.23 -9.37 -26.16
N THR A 16 6.56 -8.25 -26.80
CA THR A 16 6.85 -6.99 -26.08
C THR A 16 5.59 -6.28 -25.58
N PHE A 17 4.40 -6.56 -26.12
CA PHE A 17 3.13 -6.03 -25.60
C PHE A 17 2.58 -6.83 -24.40
N GLY A 18 3.21 -7.96 -24.03
CA GLY A 18 2.80 -8.79 -22.90
C GLY A 18 3.43 -8.41 -21.55
N GLN A 19 4.46 -7.55 -21.53
CA GLN A 19 4.95 -6.99 -20.27
C GLN A 19 4.00 -5.87 -19.82
N GLN A 20 2.95 -6.26 -19.10
CA GLN A 20 2.34 -5.36 -18.13
C GLN A 20 3.43 -5.00 -17.14
N VAL A 21 4.06 -3.84 -17.33
CA VAL A 21 4.80 -3.18 -16.26
C VAL A 21 3.74 -2.86 -15.21
N LYS A 22 3.55 -3.77 -14.26
CA LYS A 22 2.99 -3.41 -12.96
C LYS A 22 3.97 -2.39 -12.40
N VAL A 23 3.74 -1.12 -12.70
CA VAL A 23 4.29 -0.03 -11.91
C VAL A 23 3.61 -0.20 -10.57
N ASN A 24 4.23 -0.96 -9.68
CA ASN A 24 3.78 -1.02 -8.29
C ASN A 24 4.14 0.35 -7.71
N ASN A 25 3.23 1.31 -7.87
CA ASN A 25 3.19 2.51 -7.06
C ASN A 25 2.78 2.06 -5.66
N GLY A 26 3.72 1.36 -5.01
CA GLY A 26 3.54 0.77 -3.69
C GLY A 26 3.01 1.84 -2.76
N THR A 27 2.07 1.46 -1.92
CA THR A 27 1.58 2.34 -0.85
C THR A 27 2.61 2.29 0.28
N GLU A 28 3.90 2.39 -0.04
CA GLU A 28 4.96 2.38 0.93
C GLU A 28 5.09 3.78 1.53
N GLY A 29 5.34 3.84 2.83
CA GLY A 29 5.65 5.10 3.49
C GLY A 29 5.13 5.19 4.90
N PHE A 30 5.57 6.26 5.55
CA PHE A 30 5.31 6.54 6.95
C PHE A 30 4.31 7.67 7.11
N TRP A 31 3.31 7.44 7.96
CA TRP A 31 2.23 8.38 8.23
C TRP A 31 2.09 8.58 9.73
N THR A 32 1.85 9.82 10.14
CA THR A 32 1.51 10.15 11.53
C THR A 32 0.15 10.82 11.58
N GLY A 33 -0.55 10.60 12.68
CA GLY A 33 -1.84 11.23 12.91
C GLY A 33 -2.14 11.38 14.39
N ALA A 34 -3.25 12.02 14.65
CA ALA A 34 -3.78 12.20 16.00
C ALA A 34 -5.25 11.79 16.02
N MET A 35 -5.67 11.05 17.04
CA MET A 35 -7.06 10.76 17.31
C MET A 35 -7.52 11.47 18.58
N ILE A 36 -8.75 11.97 18.61
CA ILE A 36 -9.33 12.58 19.82
C ILE A 36 -10.10 11.52 20.60
N LYS A 37 -9.71 11.28 21.85
CA LYS A 37 -10.35 10.35 22.78
C LYS A 37 -11.08 11.13 23.88
N ASN A 38 -12.31 10.70 24.17
CA ASN A 38 -13.20 11.11 25.28
C ASN A 38 -12.75 12.37 26.05
N GLY A 39 -13.24 13.55 25.67
CA GLY A 39 -13.15 14.76 26.49
C GLY A 39 -11.92 15.65 26.28
N ASN A 40 -11.35 15.66 25.06
CA ASN A 40 -10.25 16.51 24.58
C ASN A 40 -8.82 15.97 24.74
N SER A 41 -8.64 14.68 25.03
CA SER A 41 -7.31 14.07 24.93
C SER A 41 -7.00 13.72 23.47
N ALA A 42 -5.83 14.11 22.98
CA ALA A 42 -5.31 13.68 21.69
C ALA A 42 -4.31 12.55 21.90
N GLN A 43 -4.46 11.45 21.15
CA GLN A 43 -3.49 10.36 21.10
C GLN A 43 -2.82 10.38 19.74
N LEU A 44 -1.50 10.51 19.73
CA LEU A 44 -0.70 10.38 18.52
C LEU A 44 -0.58 8.91 18.14
N PHE A 45 -0.56 8.64 16.84
CA PHE A 45 -0.29 7.33 16.27
C PHE A 45 0.60 7.45 15.05
N GLU A 46 1.26 6.34 14.72
CA GLU A 46 2.09 6.20 13.54
C GLU A 46 1.65 4.96 12.76
N VAL A 47 1.78 5.02 11.45
CA VAL A 47 1.52 3.90 10.54
C VAL A 47 2.66 3.81 9.56
N ASP A 48 3.32 2.66 9.54
CA ASP A 48 4.32 2.32 8.54
C ASP A 48 3.70 1.34 7.54
N PHE A 49 3.66 1.73 6.27
CA PHE A 49 3.20 0.87 5.20
C PHE A 49 4.40 0.32 4.42
N TYR A 50 4.43 -1.00 4.26
CA TYR A 50 5.51 -1.69 3.56
C TYR A 50 4.98 -2.90 2.79
N GLU A 51 5.70 -3.31 1.74
CA GLU A 51 5.39 -4.53 1.00
C GLU A 51 6.00 -5.75 1.71
N GLU A 52 5.20 -6.81 1.86
CA GLU A 52 5.59 -8.12 2.37
C GLU A 52 5.06 -9.18 1.39
N ASP A 53 5.99 -9.84 0.69
CA ASP A 53 5.72 -10.76 -0.43
C ASP A 53 4.91 -10.10 -1.56
N ASP A 54 3.67 -10.55 -1.76
CA ASP A 54 2.72 -10.04 -2.76
C ASP A 54 1.61 -9.16 -2.11
N SER A 55 1.82 -8.71 -0.88
CA SER A 55 0.82 -7.95 -0.10
C SER A 55 1.39 -6.69 0.55
N THR A 56 0.61 -5.61 0.55
CA THR A 56 0.92 -4.43 1.36
C THR A 56 0.46 -4.65 2.80
N ARG A 57 1.32 -4.30 3.76
CA ARG A 57 1.08 -4.39 5.21
C ARG A 57 1.10 -3.01 5.83
N ALA A 58 0.40 -2.86 6.95
CA ALA A 58 0.43 -1.66 7.78
C ALA A 58 0.84 -2.04 9.20
N ALA A 59 1.88 -1.42 9.73
CA ALA A 59 2.27 -1.50 11.13
C ALA A 59 1.79 -0.25 11.86
N PHE A 60 0.73 -0.39 12.65
CA PHE A 60 0.15 0.67 13.48
C PHE A 60 0.81 0.70 14.86
N SER A 61 1.28 1.87 15.30
CA SER A 61 1.88 2.05 16.62
C SER A 61 1.37 3.31 17.32
N ILE A 62 1.51 3.32 18.64
CA ILE A 62 1.27 4.49 19.49
C ILE A 62 2.59 4.77 20.20
N PRO A 63 3.28 5.89 19.89
CA PRO A 63 4.62 6.15 20.44
C PRO A 63 4.69 6.10 21.97
N ASP A 64 3.62 6.52 22.64
CA ASP A 64 3.52 6.49 24.10
C ASP A 64 3.45 5.07 24.68
N TRP A 65 3.17 4.06 23.86
CA TRP A 65 3.06 2.66 24.24
C TRP A 65 4.38 1.92 23.97
N ALA A 66 5.48 2.42 24.53
CA ALA A 66 6.85 1.97 24.25
C ALA A 66 7.13 0.45 24.41
N TYR A 67 6.28 -0.28 25.14
CA TYR A 67 6.43 -1.72 25.37
C TYR A 67 5.49 -2.59 24.53
N TYR A 68 4.64 -1.99 23.71
CA TYR A 68 3.73 -2.71 22.83
C TYR A 68 4.33 -2.75 21.42
N SER A 69 4.42 -3.95 20.84
CA SER A 69 4.78 -4.11 19.43
C SER A 69 3.77 -3.39 18.54
N PRO A 70 4.13 -2.95 17.32
CA PRO A 70 3.15 -2.46 16.36
C PRO A 70 2.11 -3.54 16.02
N LEU A 71 0.87 -3.11 15.79
CA LEU A 71 -0.17 -3.99 15.27
C LEU A 71 -0.02 -4.09 13.75
N ILE A 72 0.22 -5.29 13.25
CA ILE A 72 0.43 -5.54 11.82
C ILE A 72 -0.89 -6.02 11.19
N SER A 73 -1.34 -5.32 10.16
CA SER A 73 -2.56 -5.62 9.41
C SER A 73 -2.29 -5.76 7.92
N ASN A 74 -3.12 -6.55 7.23
CA ASN A 74 -3.23 -6.46 5.78
C ASN A 74 -3.81 -5.09 5.39
N VAL A 75 -3.37 -4.57 4.26
CA VAL A 75 -3.90 -3.34 3.68
C VAL A 75 -4.82 -3.67 2.53
N ILE A 76 -6.02 -3.10 2.54
CA ILE A 76 -6.96 -3.14 1.42
C ILE A 76 -6.97 -1.77 0.77
N LYS A 77 -6.54 -1.69 -0.50
CA LYS A 77 -6.53 -0.46 -1.28
C LYS A 77 -7.58 -0.52 -2.38
N GLU A 78 -8.54 0.39 -2.32
CA GLU A 78 -9.62 0.53 -3.30
C GLU A 78 -9.64 1.97 -3.82
N GLY A 79 -8.96 2.20 -4.95
CA GLY A 79 -8.80 3.54 -5.52
C GLY A 79 -8.04 4.48 -4.58
N ARG A 80 -8.74 5.47 -4.02
CA ARG A 80 -8.17 6.46 -3.08
C ARG A 80 -8.38 6.09 -1.61
N VAL A 81 -9.01 4.96 -1.33
CA VAL A 81 -9.33 4.52 0.02
C VAL A 81 -8.37 3.41 0.42
N ILE A 82 -7.73 3.55 1.57
CA ILE A 82 -6.82 2.58 2.19
C ILE A 82 -7.42 2.16 3.52
N ARG A 83 -7.60 0.84 3.72
CA ARG A 83 -8.18 0.26 4.93
C ARG A 83 -7.22 -0.71 5.59
N PHE A 84 -7.11 -0.65 6.91
CA PHE A 84 -6.25 -1.52 7.74
C PHE A 84 -6.73 -1.51 9.20
N ASP A 85 -6.35 -2.51 9.99
CA ASP A 85 -6.72 -2.60 11.40
C ASP A 85 -5.79 -1.80 12.31
N SER A 86 -6.34 -1.30 13.42
CA SER A 86 -5.62 -0.63 14.51
C SER A 86 -6.03 -1.18 15.87
N TYR A 87 -5.41 -0.68 16.94
CA TYR A 87 -5.83 -0.97 18.32
C TYR A 87 -7.26 -0.55 18.66
N PHE A 88 -7.87 0.29 17.83
CA PHE A 88 -9.21 0.85 18.05
C PHE A 88 -10.24 0.35 17.03
N GLY A 89 -9.86 -0.62 16.18
CA GLY A 89 -10.69 -1.14 15.09
C GLY A 89 -10.16 -0.75 13.72
N GLU A 90 -11.00 -0.94 12.69
CA GLU A 90 -10.64 -0.63 11.30
C GLU A 90 -10.43 0.87 11.11
N MET A 91 -9.31 1.24 10.51
CA MET A 91 -8.99 2.58 10.06
C MET A 91 -9.21 2.71 8.57
N THR A 92 -9.71 3.88 8.15
CA THR A 92 -9.89 4.26 6.76
C THR A 92 -9.14 5.54 6.49
N LEU A 93 -8.23 5.49 5.52
CA LEU A 93 -7.46 6.63 5.04
C LEU A 93 -7.91 6.96 3.62
N VAL A 94 -8.33 8.22 3.41
CA VAL A 94 -8.78 8.71 2.11
C VAL A 94 -7.70 9.64 1.58
N LEU A 95 -7.04 9.23 0.50
CA LEU A 95 -6.05 10.04 -0.19
C LEU A 95 -6.76 11.21 -0.88
N ASP A 96 -6.47 12.43 -0.42
CA ASP A 96 -6.86 13.63 -1.16
C ASP A 96 -5.83 13.88 -2.25
N SER A 97 -6.30 14.01 -3.49
CA SER A 97 -5.46 14.35 -4.64
C SER A 97 -5.50 15.87 -4.77
N ALA A 98 -4.41 16.53 -4.36
CA ALA A 98 -4.19 17.95 -4.60
C ALA A 98 -4.08 18.26 -6.11
#